data_AF-A0A1V5KQF6-F1
#
_entry.id   AF-A0A1V5KQF6-F1
#
_cell.length_a   1.000
_cell.length_b   1.000
_cell.length_c   1.000
_cell.angle_alpha   90.00
_cell.angle_beta   90.00
_cell.angle_gamma   90.00
#
_symmetry.space_group_name_H-M   'P 1'
#
loop_
_entity.id
_entity.type
_entity.pdbx_description
1 polymer ?
#
loop_
_entity_poly.entity_id
_entity_poly.type
_entity_poly.pdbx_seq_one_letter_code
_entity_poly.pdbx_strand_id
1 'polypeptide(L)'
;MLKDLLSYHQPPISARERKVTRLALFFEDLFKVPLFHCQRCGECILSSTAFICSQNCPKRLRNGPCGGTGADGSCEVYPEKKCVWYRIYLRSATLHRVSLLYKTNKIHNWNLEKTSAWLNVLRKRIDPPIWFVRRDREKVKEAIRVGPQRKD
;
A
#
# COMPACT_ATOMS: atom_id res chain seq x y z
N MET A 1 1.41 17.05 -11.43
CA MET A 1 2.47 16.05 -11.57
C MET A 1 3.15 15.73 -10.24
N LEU A 2 3.98 16.61 -9.65
CA LEU A 2 4.60 16.33 -8.35
C LEU A 2 3.57 16.28 -7.19
N LYS A 3 2.55 17.14 -7.26
CA LYS A 3 1.44 17.22 -6.28
C LYS A 3 0.63 15.93 -6.15
N ASP A 4 0.62 15.10 -7.19
CA ASP A 4 -0.17 13.85 -7.22
C ASP A 4 0.58 12.67 -6.59
N LEU A 5 1.90 12.78 -6.49
CA LEU A 5 2.80 11.77 -5.91
C LEU A 5 3.21 12.10 -4.47
N LEU A 6 3.20 13.38 -4.09
CA LEU A 6 3.54 13.86 -2.76
C LEU A 6 2.30 14.13 -1.92
N SER A 7 2.28 13.57 -0.72
CA SER A 7 1.32 13.88 0.35
C SER A 7 1.70 15.12 1.18
N TYR A 8 2.77 15.84 0.83
CA TYR A 8 3.40 16.87 1.67
C TYR A 8 2.52 18.13 1.88
N HIS A 9 1.57 18.40 0.99
CA HIS A 9 0.64 19.54 1.13
C HIS A 9 -0.46 19.35 2.20
N GLN A 10 -0.43 18.25 2.94
CA GLN A 10 -1.41 17.95 3.99
C GLN A 10 -1.05 18.68 5.29
N PRO A 11 -1.98 19.39 5.96
CA PRO A 11 -1.68 20.07 7.21
C PRO A 11 -1.25 19.05 8.29
N PRO A 12 -0.25 19.41 9.12
CA PRO A 12 0.22 18.51 10.17
C PRO A 12 -0.90 18.19 11.16
N ILE A 13 -0.89 16.96 11.68
CA ILE A 13 -1.90 16.50 12.64
C ILE A 13 -1.78 17.32 13.93
N SER A 14 -2.87 17.99 14.31
CA SER A 14 -2.92 18.79 15.54
C SER A 14 -2.75 17.92 16.78
N ALA A 15 -2.30 18.51 17.90
CA ALA A 15 -2.10 17.76 19.15
C ALA A 15 -3.38 17.07 19.65
N ARG A 16 -4.54 17.71 19.47
CA ARG A 16 -5.85 17.13 19.82
C ARG A 16 -6.19 15.96 18.91
N GLU A 17 -5.99 16.12 17.61
CA GLU A 17 -6.21 15.04 16.63
C GLU A 17 -5.30 13.84 16.91
N ARG A 18 -4.05 14.04 17.35
CA ARG A 18 -3.14 12.94 17.71
C ARG A 18 -3.69 12.07 18.85
N LYS A 19 -4.45 12.64 19.80
CA LYS A 19 -5.07 11.86 20.89
C LYS A 19 -6.22 11.00 20.36
N VAL A 20 -7.14 11.61 19.61
CA VAL A 20 -8.27 10.92 18.96
C VAL A 20 -7.78 9.82 18.03
N THR A 21 -6.74 10.13 17.27
CA THR A 21 -6.13 9.22 16.31
C THR A 21 -5.48 8.02 16.98
N ARG A 22 -4.85 8.19 18.14
CA ARG A 22 -4.30 7.07 18.91
C ARG A 22 -5.39 6.14 19.43
N LEU A 23 -6.51 6.69 19.89
CA LEU A 23 -7.64 5.88 20.32
C LEU A 23 -8.24 5.08 19.15
N ALA A 24 -8.47 5.72 18.01
CA ALA A 24 -8.93 5.02 16.81
C ALA A 24 -7.92 3.98 16.32
N LEU A 25 -6.61 4.28 16.40
CA LEU A 25 -5.56 3.34 16.02
C LEU A 25 -5.58 2.10 16.93
N PHE A 26 -5.83 2.26 18.23
CA PHE A 26 -5.96 1.11 19.14
C PHE A 26 -7.04 0.13 18.65
N PHE A 27 -8.23 0.64 18.29
CA PHE A 27 -9.28 -0.19 17.72
C PHE A 27 -8.89 -0.79 16.36
N GLU A 28 -8.22 -0.01 15.49
CA GLU A 28 -7.69 -0.56 14.25
C GLU A 28 -6.69 -1.69 14.48
N ASP A 29 -5.82 -1.56 15.47
CA ASP A 29 -4.78 -2.52 15.77
C ASP A 29 -5.36 -3.85 16.25
N LEU A 30 -6.43 -3.82 17.04
CA LEU A 30 -7.14 -5.04 17.49
C LEU A 30 -7.55 -5.95 16.33
N PHE A 31 -7.84 -5.38 15.15
CA PHE A 31 -8.21 -6.15 13.97
C PHE A 31 -7.05 -6.28 12.96
N LYS A 32 -6.36 -5.18 12.64
CA LYS A 32 -5.40 -5.15 11.52
C LYS A 32 -4.06 -5.78 11.87
N VAL A 33 -3.61 -5.71 13.12
CA VAL A 33 -2.35 -6.36 13.53
C VAL A 33 -2.48 -7.88 13.46
N PRO A 34 -3.46 -8.53 14.11
CA PRO A 34 -3.56 -9.99 14.06
C PRO A 34 -3.92 -10.53 12.67
N LEU A 35 -4.80 -9.86 11.92
CA LEU A 35 -5.24 -10.37 10.62
C LEU A 35 -4.22 -10.16 9.49
N PHE A 36 -3.50 -9.03 9.49
CA PHE A 36 -2.69 -8.61 8.35
C PHE A 36 -1.24 -8.27 8.67
N HIS A 37 -0.82 -8.42 9.94
CA HIS A 37 0.50 -8.01 10.41
C HIS A 37 0.75 -6.53 10.07
N CYS A 38 -0.20 -5.67 10.43
CA CYS A 38 -0.16 -4.24 10.15
C CYS A 38 1.05 -3.56 10.82
N GLN A 39 1.77 -2.73 10.07
CA GLN A 39 2.93 -1.96 10.54
C GLN A 39 2.59 -0.50 10.88
N ARG A 40 1.30 -0.16 11.01
CA ARG A 40 0.82 1.17 11.45
C ARG A 40 1.34 2.36 10.63
N CYS A 41 1.51 2.20 9.32
CA CYS A 41 1.96 3.29 8.44
C CYS A 41 0.98 4.47 8.31
N GLY A 42 -0.25 4.37 8.82
CA GLY A 42 -1.28 5.43 8.74
C GLY A 42 -1.83 5.72 7.34
N GLU A 43 -1.25 5.13 6.30
CA GLU A 43 -1.67 5.29 4.91
C GLU A 43 -1.93 3.94 4.24
N CYS A 44 -2.93 3.25 4.76
CA CYS A 44 -3.22 1.86 4.40
C CYS A 44 -3.51 1.68 2.90
N ILE A 45 -2.74 0.81 2.22
CA ILE A 45 -2.97 0.39 0.82
C ILE A 45 -3.38 -1.07 0.68
N LEU A 46 -3.89 -1.64 1.78
CA LEU A 46 -4.17 -3.07 1.91
C LEU A 46 -5.13 -3.59 0.83
N SER A 47 -6.10 -2.78 0.41
CA SER A 47 -7.04 -3.12 -0.67
C SER A 47 -6.37 -3.25 -2.05
N SER A 48 -5.28 -2.51 -2.28
CA SER A 48 -4.53 -2.52 -3.53
C SER A 48 -3.52 -3.66 -3.56
N THR A 49 -3.01 -4.08 -2.40
CA THR A 49 -2.00 -5.11 -2.25
C THR A 49 -2.59 -6.47 -1.86
N ALA A 50 -3.80 -6.77 -2.35
CA ALA A 50 -4.50 -8.04 -2.12
C ALA A 50 -4.54 -8.47 -0.64
N PHE A 51 -4.79 -7.52 0.26
CA PHE A 51 -4.85 -7.77 1.69
C PHE A 51 -3.56 -8.34 2.31
N ILE A 52 -2.42 -7.97 1.76
CA ILE A 52 -1.10 -8.17 2.37
C ILE A 52 -0.47 -6.81 2.64
N CYS A 53 -0.07 -6.56 3.88
CA CYS A 53 0.57 -5.30 4.26
C CYS A 53 1.98 -5.21 3.62
N SER A 54 2.17 -4.28 2.67
CA SER A 54 3.44 -4.10 1.95
C SER A 54 4.59 -3.65 2.84
N GLN A 55 4.27 -3.03 3.98
CA GLN A 55 5.23 -2.56 4.98
C GLN A 55 5.92 -3.71 5.73
N ASN A 56 5.45 -4.95 5.58
CA ASN A 56 6.18 -6.15 6.04
C ASN A 56 7.41 -6.45 5.18
N CYS A 57 7.59 -5.77 4.04
CA CYS A 57 8.83 -5.83 3.27
C CYS A 57 9.96 -5.21 4.11
N PRO A 58 11.15 -5.83 4.22
CA PRO A 58 12.29 -5.25 4.93
C PRO A 58 12.67 -3.85 4.42
N LYS A 59 12.47 -3.61 3.12
CA LYS A 59 12.73 -2.33 2.47
C LYS A 59 11.57 -1.32 2.61
N ARG A 60 10.48 -1.68 3.33
CA ARG A 60 9.25 -0.88 3.52
C ARG A 60 8.68 -0.27 2.24
N LEU A 61 8.84 -0.97 1.10
CA LEU A 61 8.47 -0.46 -0.21
C LEU A 61 6.96 -0.47 -0.42
N ARG A 62 6.43 0.71 -0.75
CA ARG A 62 5.01 0.91 -1.07
C ARG A 62 4.66 0.65 -2.53
N ASN A 63 5.64 0.84 -3.41
CA ASN A 63 5.58 0.48 -4.82
C ASN A 63 6.70 -0.55 -5.05
N GLY A 64 6.35 -1.79 -5.33
CA GLY A 64 7.32 -2.85 -5.61
C GLY A 64 7.02 -3.55 -6.94
N PRO A 65 7.73 -4.65 -7.26
CA PRO A 65 8.87 -5.22 -6.53
C PRO A 65 10.16 -4.39 -6.67
N CYS A 66 11.17 -4.68 -5.85
CA CYS A 66 12.46 -3.97 -5.85
C CYS A 66 13.52 -4.50 -6.81
N GLY A 67 13.16 -5.41 -7.72
CA GLY A 67 14.11 -6.16 -8.56
C GLY A 67 14.83 -7.31 -7.84
N GLY A 68 15.07 -7.21 -6.53
CA GLY A 68 15.68 -8.26 -5.70
C GLY A 68 14.74 -9.40 -5.28
N THR A 69 13.89 -9.87 -6.18
CA THR A 69 13.10 -11.09 -5.93
C THR A 69 13.77 -12.24 -6.67
N GLY A 70 14.16 -13.30 -5.96
CA GLY A 70 14.80 -14.47 -6.56
C GLY A 70 13.88 -15.15 -7.58
N ALA A 71 14.44 -15.96 -8.48
CA ALA A 71 13.66 -16.70 -9.48
C ALA A 71 12.60 -17.62 -8.84
N ASP A 72 12.87 -18.12 -7.63
CA ASP A 72 11.96 -18.93 -6.84
C ASP A 72 10.93 -18.09 -6.05
N GLY A 73 11.02 -16.76 -6.07
CA GLY A 73 10.19 -15.83 -5.30
C GLY A 73 10.73 -15.48 -3.91
N SER A 74 11.97 -15.87 -3.57
CA SER A 74 12.65 -15.48 -2.32
C SER A 74 12.95 -13.97 -2.26
N CYS A 75 13.13 -13.44 -1.05
CA CYS A 75 13.53 -12.05 -0.83
C CYS A 75 15.06 -11.90 -0.82
N GLU A 76 15.60 -10.89 -1.51
CA GLU A 76 17.04 -10.56 -1.47
C GLU A 76 17.60 -10.37 -0.05
N VAL A 77 16.83 -9.74 0.85
CA VAL A 77 17.28 -9.45 2.21
C VAL A 77 17.15 -10.66 3.13
N TYR A 78 16.14 -11.50 2.89
CA TYR A 78 15.81 -12.68 3.70
C TYR A 78 15.57 -13.87 2.75
N PRO A 79 16.65 -14.55 2.30
CA PRO A 79 16.54 -15.64 1.33
C PRO A 79 15.67 -16.80 1.81
N GLU A 80 15.54 -16.98 3.13
CA GLU A 80 14.72 -18.01 3.76
C GLU A 80 13.21 -17.72 3.71
N LYS A 81 12.81 -16.51 3.28
CA LYS A 81 11.40 -16.07 3.22
C LYS A 81 10.99 -15.70 1.80
N LYS A 82 9.72 -15.95 1.46
CA LYS A 82 9.13 -15.44 0.22
C LYS A 82 8.95 -13.93 0.27
N CYS A 83 9.31 -13.26 -0.82
CA CYS A 83 9.18 -11.82 -0.98
C CYS A 83 7.72 -11.38 -0.78
N VAL A 84 7.52 -10.31 -0.01
CA VAL A 84 6.17 -9.77 0.27
C VAL A 84 5.47 -9.37 -1.02
N TRP A 85 6.18 -8.74 -1.95
CA TRP A 85 5.63 -8.34 -3.26
C TRP A 85 5.36 -9.52 -4.20
N TYR A 86 6.15 -10.59 -4.10
CA TYR A 86 5.85 -11.84 -4.78
C TYR A 86 4.53 -12.45 -4.29
N ARG A 87 4.33 -12.50 -2.95
CA ARG A 87 3.07 -12.96 -2.34
C ARG A 87 1.89 -12.08 -2.70
N ILE A 88 2.07 -10.76 -2.72
CA ILE A 88 1.05 -9.79 -3.18
C ILE A 88 0.64 -10.11 -4.61
N TYR A 89 1.60 -10.28 -5.52
CA TYR A 89 1.30 -10.59 -6.92
C TYR A 89 0.49 -11.88 -7.08
N LEU A 90 0.94 -12.98 -6.47
CA LEU A 90 0.23 -14.26 -6.55
C LEU A 90 -1.21 -14.14 -6.05
N ARG A 91 -1.41 -13.50 -4.90
CA ARG A 91 -2.75 -13.32 -4.34
C ARG A 91 -3.60 -12.35 -5.17
N SER A 92 -3.03 -11.28 -5.72
CA SER A 92 -3.72 -10.38 -6.64
C SER A 92 -4.17 -11.10 -7.91
N ALA A 93 -3.37 -12.05 -8.42
CA ALA A 93 -3.75 -12.87 -9.55
C ALA A 93 -4.95 -13.77 -9.23
N THR A 94 -4.96 -14.43 -8.06
CA THR A 94 -6.09 -15.23 -7.58
C THR A 94 -7.36 -14.39 -7.37
N LEU A 95 -7.22 -13.17 -6.87
CA LEU A 95 -8.36 -12.28 -6.61
C LEU A 95 -8.79 -11.44 -7.83
N HIS A 96 -8.14 -11.61 -8.99
CA HIS A 96 -8.36 -10.81 -10.21
C HIS A 96 -8.25 -9.29 -9.97
N ARG A 97 -7.14 -8.85 -9.35
CA ARG A 97 -6.88 -7.45 -8.98
C ARG A 97 -5.48 -6.98 -9.40
N VAL A 98 -4.86 -7.66 -10.35
CA VAL A 98 -3.46 -7.41 -10.74
C VAL A 98 -3.31 -5.99 -11.30
N SER A 99 -4.34 -5.44 -11.94
CA SER A 99 -4.34 -4.06 -12.43
C SER A 99 -4.04 -3.02 -11.36
N LEU A 100 -4.36 -3.29 -10.09
CA LEU A 100 -4.06 -2.37 -8.98
C LEU A 100 -2.56 -2.26 -8.68
N LEU A 101 -1.76 -3.28 -9.03
CA LEU A 101 -0.31 -3.28 -8.80
C LEU A 101 0.45 -2.41 -9.81
N TYR A 102 -0.15 -2.17 -10.99
CA TYR A 102 0.41 -1.27 -12.00
C TYR A 102 0.15 0.21 -11.71
N LYS A 103 -0.74 0.52 -10.75
CA LYS A 103 -0.99 1.89 -10.31
C LYS A 103 0.09 2.32 -9.31
N THR A 104 0.85 3.36 -9.64
CA THR A 104 1.80 3.97 -8.70
C THR A 104 1.07 4.61 -7.52
N ASN A 105 1.41 4.21 -6.30
CA ASN A 105 0.92 4.81 -5.07
C ASN A 105 1.78 6.02 -4.68
N LYS A 106 1.17 6.96 -3.96
CA LYS A 106 1.86 8.13 -3.37
C LYS A 106 3.03 7.70 -2.49
N ILE A 107 4.07 8.53 -2.46
CA ILE A 107 5.24 8.32 -1.60
C ILE A 107 4.78 8.24 -0.14
N HIS A 108 5.41 7.38 0.65
CA HIS A 108 5.01 7.17 2.03
C HIS A 108 5.26 8.42 2.89
N ASN A 109 4.22 8.88 3.58
CA ASN A 109 4.28 9.99 4.51
C ASN A 109 4.59 9.52 5.93
N TRP A 110 5.84 9.69 6.36
CA TRP A 110 6.28 9.34 7.72
C TRP A 110 5.56 10.13 8.81
N ASN A 111 5.03 11.32 8.52
CA ASN A 111 4.25 12.10 9.49
C ASN A 111 2.91 11.44 9.87
N LEU A 112 2.43 10.49 9.07
CA LEU A 112 1.21 9.73 9.33
C LEU A 112 1.51 8.39 10.01
N GLU A 113 2.77 8.03 10.28
CA GLU A 113 3.06 6.80 11.00
C GLU A 113 2.45 6.82 12.42
N LYS A 114 1.95 5.67 12.87
CA LYS A 114 1.22 5.52 14.15
C LYS A 114 -0.04 6.40 14.23
N THR A 115 -0.68 6.64 13.09
CA THR A 115 -2.00 7.26 13.01
C THR A 115 -3.04 6.29 12.47
N SER A 116 -4.31 6.48 12.83
CA SER A 116 -5.44 5.71 12.31
C SER A 116 -5.61 5.97 10.82
N ALA A 117 -5.56 4.89 10.03
CA ALA A 117 -5.75 5.00 8.59
C ALA A 117 -7.19 5.40 8.24
N TRP A 118 -8.19 4.93 9.00
CA TRP A 118 -9.59 5.29 8.76
C TRP A 118 -9.86 6.78 9.01
N LEU A 119 -9.30 7.36 10.08
CA LEU A 119 -9.41 8.80 10.30
C LEU A 119 -8.72 9.59 9.20
N ASN A 120 -7.59 9.11 8.68
CA ASN A 120 -6.92 9.73 7.55
C ASN A 120 -7.75 9.66 6.26
N VAL A 121 -8.51 8.57 6.02
CA VAL A 121 -9.49 8.50 4.91
C VAL A 121 -10.60 9.54 5.11
N LEU A 122 -11.20 9.58 6.31
CA LEU A 122 -12.29 10.50 6.63
C LEU A 122 -11.88 11.97 6.50
N ARG A 123 -10.62 12.28 6.82
CA ARG A 123 -10.01 13.61 6.68
C ARG A 123 -9.47 13.89 5.27
N LYS A 124 -9.73 13.02 4.29
CA LYS A 124 -9.28 13.13 2.89
C LYS A 124 -7.76 13.27 2.76
N ARG A 125 -7.01 12.70 3.71
CA ARG A 125 -5.53 12.67 3.65
C ARG A 125 -5.02 11.57 2.74
N ILE A 126 -5.73 10.45 2.75
CA ILE A 126 -5.42 9.27 1.94
C ILE A 126 -6.65 8.84 1.14
N ASP A 127 -6.40 8.12 0.05
CA ASP A 127 -7.46 7.60 -0.80
C ASP A 127 -8.22 6.45 -0.10
N PRO A 128 -9.53 6.32 -0.29
CA PRO A 128 -10.32 5.25 0.31
C PRO A 128 -9.95 3.87 -0.27
N PRO A 129 -10.27 2.77 0.45
CA PRO A 129 -10.00 1.42 -0.03
C PRO A 129 -10.80 1.07 -1.29
N ILE A 130 -10.17 0.26 -2.15
CA ILE A 130 -10.76 -0.21 -3.41
C ILE A 130 -11.37 -1.60 -3.21
N TRP A 131 -12.70 -1.66 -3.13
CA TRP A 131 -13.42 -2.92 -2.87
C TRP A 131 -13.66 -3.78 -4.11
N PHE A 132 -13.92 -3.15 -5.26
CA PHE A 132 -14.28 -3.85 -6.48
C PHE A 132 -13.38 -3.43 -7.64
N VAL A 133 -12.90 -4.43 -8.39
CA VAL A 133 -12.13 -4.22 -9.62
C VAL A 133 -12.91 -4.86 -10.76
N ARG A 134 -13.36 -4.05 -11.71
CA ARG A 134 -13.99 -4.54 -12.94
C ARG A 134 -12.96 -4.56 -14.06
N ARG A 135 -13.08 -5.54 -14.95
CA ARG A 135 -12.27 -5.69 -16.18
C ARG A 135 -10.76 -5.69 -15.89
N ASP A 136 -10.34 -6.41 -14.85
CA ASP A 136 -8.94 -6.46 -14.40
C ASP A 136 -7.98 -6.87 -15.54
N ARG A 137 -8.32 -7.95 -16.26
CA ARG A 137 -7.51 -8.47 -17.36
C ARG A 137 -7.32 -7.45 -18.49
N GLU A 138 -8.36 -6.69 -18.83
CA GLU A 138 -8.28 -5.66 -19.88
C GLU A 138 -7.37 -4.51 -19.44
N LYS A 139 -7.53 -4.03 -18.20
CA LYS A 139 -6.67 -2.99 -17.64
C LYS A 139 -5.20 -3.41 -17.57
N VAL A 140 -4.92 -4.67 -17.25
CA VAL A 140 -3.55 -5.21 -17.28
C VAL A 140 -3.01 -5.22 -18.72
N LYS A 141 -3.79 -5.72 -19.70
CA LYS A 141 -3.39 -5.70 -21.11
C LYS A 141 -3.09 -4.27 -21.59
N GLU A 142 -3.92 -3.32 -21.21
CA GLU A 142 -3.74 -1.91 -21.53
C GLU A 142 -2.48 -1.32 -20.87
N ALA A 143 -2.28 -1.55 -19.57
CA ALA A 143 -1.08 -1.11 -18.86
C ALA A 143 0.22 -1.67 -19.45
N ILE A 144 0.20 -2.94 -19.89
CA ILE A 144 1.35 -3.57 -20.56
C ILE A 144 1.58 -2.96 -21.96
N ARG A 145 0.51 -2.75 -22.75
CA ARG A 145 0.60 -2.16 -24.10
C ARG A 145 1.14 -0.73 -24.09
N VAL A 146 0.64 0.06 -23.15
CA VAL A 146 0.98 1.49 -23.03
C VAL A 146 2.39 1.67 -22.43
N GLY A 147 2.89 0.66 -21.70
CA GLY A 147 4.11 0.73 -20.91
C GLY A 147 4.02 1.76 -19.78
N PRO A 148 4.99 1.83 -18.86
CA PRO A 148 5.14 3.01 -18.01
C PRO A 148 5.42 4.20 -18.93
N GLN A 149 4.44 5.08 -19.10
CA GLN A 149 4.61 6.32 -19.85
C GLN A 149 5.76 7.11 -19.20
N ARG A 150 6.94 7.10 -19.82
CA ARG A 150 7.98 8.09 -19.56
C ARG A 150 7.45 9.37 -20.20
N LYS A 151 6.69 10.13 -19.42
CA LYS A 151 6.32 11.49 -19.81
C LYS A 151 7.51 12.34 -19.45
N ASP A 152 8.30 12.62 -20.48
CA ASP A 152 9.47 13.50 -20.47
C ASP A 152 9.12 14.88 -19.88
#